data_AF-A0A6S6Y3A4-F1
#
_entry.id   AF-A0A6S6Y3A4-F1
#
_cell.length_a   1.000
_cell.length_b   1.000
_cell.length_c   1.000
_cell.angle_alpha   90.00
_cell.angle_beta   90.00
_cell.angle_gamma   90.00
#
_symmetry.space_group_name_H-M   'P 1'
#
loop_
_entity.id
_entity.type
_entity.pdbx_description
1 polymer ?
#
loop_
_entity_poly.entity_id
_entity_poly.type
_entity_poly.pdbx_seq_one_letter_code
_entity_poly.pdbx_strand_id
1 'polypeptide(L)'
;MDLYEIFCLALLKTNEQRILVTIKPKKRLQRKKPEPLVVPVTINAVWSMDFMHDQLADGRNFRLFNVIDDFNREALGMEIDFSLPSARIIR
;
A
#
# COMPACT_ATOMS: atom_id res chain seq x y z
N MET A 1 0.34 27.23 0.72
CA MET A 1 -0.93 27.21 1.49
C MET A 1 -1.70 26.05 0.91
N ASP A 2 -1.35 24.86 1.39
CA ASP A 2 -1.53 23.64 0.63
C ASP A 2 -2.78 22.93 1.14
N LEU A 3 -3.53 22.31 0.22
CA LEU A 3 -4.84 21.66 0.41
C LEU A 3 -4.93 20.69 1.61
N TYR A 4 -3.79 20.31 2.21
CA TYR A 4 -3.67 19.49 3.41
C TYR A 4 -4.16 20.20 4.69
N GLU A 5 -3.92 21.50 4.85
CA GLU A 5 -4.38 22.25 6.04
C GLU A 5 -5.91 22.41 6.06
N ILE A 6 -6.51 22.60 4.89
CA ILE A 6 -7.97 22.75 4.74
C ILE A 6 -8.68 21.43 5.04
N PHE A 7 -8.11 20.29 4.62
CA PHE A 7 -8.69 18.96 4.88
C PHE A 7 -8.64 18.59 6.37
N CYS A 8 -7.57 18.95 7.09
CA CYS A 8 -7.46 18.70 8.53
C CYS A 8 -8.42 19.53 9.39
N LEU A 9 -8.76 20.76 8.98
CA LEU A 9 -9.75 21.59 9.67
C LEU A 9 -11.20 21.15 9.37
N ALA A 10 -11.46 20.56 8.19
CA ALA A 10 -12.79 20.07 7.82
C ALA A 10 -13.23 18.83 8.62
N LEU A 11 -12.29 18.02 9.12
CA LEU A 11 -12.57 16.82 9.94
C LEU A 11 -12.85 17.11 11.42
N LEU A 12 -12.73 18.37 11.87
CA LEU A 12 -12.88 18.74 13.29
C LEU A 12 -14.28 19.27 13.66
N LYS A 13 -15.25 19.30 12.73
CA LYS A 13 -16.58 19.91 12.97
C LYS A 13 -17.77 18.97 13.12
N THR A 14 -17.62 17.65 13.07
CA THR A 14 -18.78 16.74 13.25
C THR A 14 -18.60 15.77 14.41
N ASN A 15 -19.26 16.16 15.52
CA ASN A 15 -19.87 15.39 16.61
C ASN A 15 -19.15 14.19 17.27
N GLU A 16 -18.98 14.37 18.59
CA GLU A 16 -19.17 13.38 19.67
C GLU A 16 -18.48 12.02 19.54
N GLN A 17 -17.16 12.00 19.76
CA GLN A 17 -16.45 11.06 20.65
C GLN A 17 -14.96 11.43 20.65
N ARG A 18 -14.47 12.01 21.75
CA ARG A 18 -13.09 12.50 21.86
C ARG A 18 -12.12 11.35 22.13
N ILE A 19 -11.75 10.61 21.09
CA ILE A 19 -10.44 9.96 21.07
C ILE A 19 -9.46 11.02 20.57
N LEU A 20 -8.70 11.64 21.47
CA LEU A 20 -7.61 12.54 21.10
C LEU A 20 -6.46 11.68 20.52
N VAL A 21 -6.58 11.29 19.25
CA VAL A 21 -5.49 10.65 18.51
C VAL A 21 -4.45 11.72 18.21
N THR A 22 -3.44 11.84 19.07
CA THR A 22 -2.25 12.62 18.75
C THR A 22 -1.48 11.89 17.65
N ILE A 23 -1.71 12.26 16.39
CA ILE A 23 -0.91 11.78 15.27
C ILE A 23 0.47 12.44 15.39
N LYS A 24 1.44 11.73 15.98
CA LYS A 24 2.83 12.18 15.95
C LYS A 24 3.29 12.23 14.50
N PRO A 25 3.81 13.36 13.99
CA PRO A 25 4.36 13.41 12.65
C PRO A 25 5.48 12.37 12.57
N LYS A 26 5.28 11.31 11.79
CA LYS A 26 6.31 10.31 11.57
C LYS A 26 7.51 11.03 10.94
N LYS A 27 8.67 10.99 11.59
CA LYS A 27 9.91 11.51 11.03
C LYS A 27 10.10 10.88 9.64
N ARG A 28 10.03 11.70 8.59
CA ARG A 28 10.20 11.21 7.22
C ARG A 28 11.57 10.55 7.13
N LEU A 29 11.59 9.26 6.81
CA LEU A 29 12.83 8.51 6.66
C LEU A 29 13.62 9.16 5.53
N GLN A 30 14.83 9.65 5.81
CA GLN A 30 15.70 10.17 4.76
C GLN A 30 16.16 8.98 3.91
N ARG A 31 15.54 8.82 2.74
CA ARG A 31 15.94 7.78 1.78
C ARG A 31 17.15 8.29 1.01
N LYS A 32 18.20 7.48 0.95
CA LYS A 32 19.26 7.67 -0.04
C LYS A 32 18.64 7.56 -1.44
N LYS A 33 19.22 8.26 -2.42
CA LYS A 33 18.80 8.11 -3.82
C LYS A 33 18.95 6.62 -4.20
N PRO A 34 17.88 5.96 -4.67
CA PRO A 34 17.98 4.56 -5.06
C PRO A 34 18.93 4.43 -6.26
N GLU A 35 19.69 3.35 -6.29
CA GLU A 35 20.45 2.94 -7.47
C GLU A 35 19.47 2.57 -8.60
N PRO A 36 19.91 2.64 -9.87
CA PRO A 36 19.10 2.19 -11.00
C PRO A 36 18.64 0.74 -10.80
N LEU A 37 17.38 0.45 -11.14
CA LEU A 37 16.85 -0.90 -11.08
C LEU A 37 17.58 -1.80 -12.09
N VAL A 38 18.13 -2.91 -11.63
CA VAL A 38 18.74 -3.93 -12.47
C VAL A 38 17.64 -4.91 -12.88
N VAL A 39 17.48 -5.13 -14.19
CA VAL A 39 16.58 -6.17 -14.70
C VAL A 39 17.33 -7.52 -14.64
N PRO A 40 16.73 -8.58 -14.07
CA PRO A 40 17.35 -9.90 -14.05
C PRO A 40 17.61 -10.44 -15.46
N VAL A 41 18.58 -11.34 -15.62
CA VAL A 41 18.95 -11.91 -16.93
C VAL A 41 18.20 -13.21 -17.23
N THR A 42 17.63 -13.83 -16.20
CA THR A 42 16.98 -15.14 -16.27
C THR A 42 15.64 -15.10 -15.54
N ILE A 43 14.69 -15.90 -16.01
CA ILE A 43 13.42 -16.15 -15.33
C ILE A 43 13.64 -16.73 -13.92
N ASN A 44 12.72 -16.44 -13.00
CA ASN A 44 12.71 -16.92 -11.62
C ASN A 44 13.92 -16.51 -10.77
N ALA A 45 14.67 -15.47 -11.17
CA ALA A 45 15.81 -14.98 -10.42
C ALA A 45 15.43 -13.91 -9.38
N VAL A 46 14.48 -13.02 -9.72
CA VAL A 46 14.02 -11.94 -8.84
C VAL A 46 12.53 -11.77 -9.03
N TRP A 47 11.83 -11.62 -7.90
CA TRP A 47 10.40 -11.39 -7.86
C TRP A 47 10.10 -10.09 -7.13
N SER A 48 9.12 -9.37 -7.64
CA SER A 48 8.54 -8.22 -6.98
C SER A 48 7.19 -8.59 -6.39
N MET A 49 6.93 -8.10 -5.18
CA MET A 49 5.68 -8.32 -4.46
C MET A 49 5.10 -6.99 -4.01
N ASP A 50 3.79 -6.83 -4.16
CA ASP A 50 3.09 -5.64 -3.69
C ASP A 50 1.70 -5.93 -3.13
N PHE A 51 1.15 -4.91 -2.47
CA PHE A 51 -0.24 -4.85 -2.05
C PHE A 51 -0.92 -3.71 -2.77
N MET A 52 -1.97 -4.03 -3.51
CA MET A 52 -2.86 -3.04 -4.12
C MET A 52 -4.16 -2.98 -3.32
N HIS A 53 -4.73 -1.77 -3.21
CA HIS A 53 -6.03 -1.53 -2.59
C HIS A 53 -6.91 -0.83 -3.62
N ASP A 54 -8.12 -1.35 -3.83
CA ASP A 54 -9.08 -0.80 -4.78
C ASP A 54 -10.52 -0.98 -4.26
N GLN A 55 -11.49 -0.35 -4.93
CA GLN A 55 -12.89 -0.34 -4.53
C GLN A 55 -13.80 -0.83 -5.66
N LEU A 56 -14.72 -1.72 -5.33
CA LEU A 56 -15.77 -2.16 -6.25
C LEU A 56 -16.81 -1.05 -6.47
N ALA A 57 -17.60 -1.17 -7.54
CA ALA A 57 -18.66 -0.20 -7.84
C ALA A 57 -19.72 -0.04 -6.72
N ASP A 58 -19.85 -1.05 -5.85
CA ASP A 58 -20.75 -1.04 -4.69
C ASP A 58 -20.13 -0.42 -3.42
N GLY A 59 -18.91 0.11 -3.51
CA GLY A 59 -18.21 0.78 -2.42
C GLY A 59 -17.41 -0.15 -1.49
N ARG A 60 -17.45 -1.48 -1.69
CA ARG A 60 -16.62 -2.41 -0.91
C ARG A 60 -15.17 -2.33 -1.34
N ASN A 61 -14.29 -2.17 -0.35
CA ASN A 61 -12.84 -2.17 -0.56
C ASN A 61 -12.31 -3.60 -0.60
N PHE A 62 -11.39 -3.87 -1.52
CA PHE A 62 -10.66 -5.12 -1.59
C PHE A 62 -9.16 -4.87 -1.72
N ARG A 63 -8.38 -5.90 -1.40
CA ARG A 63 -6.93 -5.89 -1.49
C ARG A 63 -6.45 -7.03 -2.35
N LEU A 64 -5.37 -6.77 -3.08
CA LEU A 64 -4.67 -7.77 -3.87
C LEU A 64 -3.26 -7.90 -3.33
N PHE A 65 -2.80 -9.13 -3.20
CA PHE A 65 -1.40 -9.46 -3.01
C PHE A 65 -0.87 -10.01 -4.32
N ASN A 66 0.06 -9.28 -4.94
CA ASN A 66 0.61 -9.65 -6.24
C ASN A 66 2.04 -10.14 -6.08
N VAL A 67 2.40 -11.17 -6.86
CA VAL A 67 3.76 -11.69 -6.99
C VAL A 67 4.07 -11.79 -8.48
N ILE A 68 5.10 -11.07 -8.93
CA ILE A 68 5.44 -10.93 -10.34
C ILE A 68 6.92 -11.24 -10.55
N ASP A 69 7.25 -11.96 -11.62
CA ASP A 69 8.63 -12.15 -12.07
C ASP A 69 9.18 -10.89 -12.75
N ASP A 70 10.36 -10.44 -12.33
CA ASP A 70 10.92 -9.18 -12.83
C ASP A 70 11.58 -9.28 -14.22
N PHE A 71 11.86 -10.49 -14.71
CA PHE A 71 12.43 -10.71 -16.03
C PHE A 71 11.35 -10.72 -17.12
N ASN A 72 10.37 -11.61 -17.03
CA ASN A 72 9.34 -11.79 -18.06
C ASN A 72 8.01 -11.08 -17.74
N ARG A 73 7.87 -10.44 -16.57
CA ARG A 73 6.65 -9.77 -16.08
C ARG A 73 5.45 -10.70 -15.94
N GLU A 74 5.69 -11.99 -15.76
CA GLU A 74 4.65 -12.98 -15.52
C GLU A 74 4.12 -12.88 -14.08
N ALA A 75 2.79 -12.99 -13.92
CA ALA A 75 2.15 -13.05 -12.62
C ALA A 75 2.29 -14.47 -12.03
N LEU A 76 3.18 -14.62 -11.06
CA LEU A 76 3.45 -15.90 -10.38
C LEU A 76 2.36 -16.26 -9.38
N GLY A 77 1.70 -15.26 -8.81
CA GLY A 77 0.61 -15.45 -7.87
C GLY A 77 -0.15 -14.16 -7.61
N MET A 78 -1.47 -14.28 -7.47
CA MET A 78 -2.36 -13.19 -7.09
C MET A 78 -3.40 -13.72 -6.10
N GLU A 79 -3.45 -13.14 -4.91
CA GLU A 79 -4.50 -13.41 -3.92
C GLU A 79 -5.36 -12.16 -3.76
N ILE A 80 -6.68 -12.31 -3.87
CA ILE A 80 -7.63 -11.20 -3.83
C ILE A 80 -8.65 -11.47 -2.74
N ASP A 81 -8.84 -10.51 -1.82
CA ASP A 81 -9.89 -10.59 -0.81
C ASP A 81 -10.28 -9.21 -0.27
N PHE A 82 -11.44 -9.11 0.37
CA PHE A 82 -11.85 -7.95 1.17
C PHE A 82 -10.92 -7.73 2.37
N SER A 83 -10.30 -8.80 2.90
CA SER A 83 -9.28 -8.70 3.95
C SER A 83 -8.14 -9.69 3.77
N LEU A 84 -6.92 -9.16 3.74
CA LEU A 84 -5.68 -9.93 3.66
C LEU A 84 -4.83 -9.72 4.93
N PRO A 85 -5.15 -10.41 6.06
CA PRO A 85 -4.30 -10.40 7.24
C PRO A 85 -3.00 -11.17 6.99
N SER A 86 -1.93 -10.81 7.69
CA SER A 86 -0.60 -11.44 7.52
C SER A 86 -0.65 -12.97 7.64
N ALA A 87 -1.48 -13.49 8.56
CA ALA A 87 -1.68 -14.92 8.77
C ALA A 87 -2.19 -15.68 7.53
N ARG A 88 -2.82 -14.99 6.58
CA ARG A 88 -3.30 -15.59 5.32
C ARG A 88 -2.22 -15.66 4.25
N ILE A 89 -1.19 -14.82 4.37
CA ILE A 89 -0.14 -14.64 3.35
C ILE A 89 1.12 -15.41 3.73
N ILE A 90 1.41 -15.49 5.04
CA ILE A 90 2.52 -16.26 5.57
C ILE A 90 2.17 -17.76 5.46
N ARG A 91 3.05 -18.54 4.82
CA ARG A 91 3.00 -20.00 4.73
C ARG A 91 4.32 -20.61 5.15
#